data_AF-A0A5U8XL98-F1
#
_entry.id   AF-A0A5U8XL98-F1
#
_cell.length_a   1.000
_cell.length_b   1.000
_cell.length_c   1.000
_cell.angle_alpha   90.00
_cell.angle_beta   90.00
_cell.angle_gamma   90.00
#
_symmetry.space_group_name_H-M   'P 1'
#
loop_
_entity.id
_entity.type
_entity.pdbx_description
1 polymer ?
#
loop_
_entity_poly.entity_id
_entity_poly.type
_entity_poly.pdbx_seq_one_letter_code
_entity_poly.pdbx_strand_id
1 'polypeptide(L)' 'FIHKHITRPALTNAAMPEQDPVFKLAGVAPDYAALADFRKLPSPAALHKMKIRQEREELQKRNRAAEGI' A
#
# COMPACT_ATOMS: atom_id res chain seq x y z
N PHE A 1 -2.42 27.37 14.07
CA PHE A 1 -3.49 27.01 13.10
C PHE A 1 -4.06 25.60 13.39
N ILE A 2 -3.25 24.53 13.25
CA ILE A 2 -3.64 23.12 13.45
C ILE A 2 -4.44 22.90 14.75
N HIS A 3 -3.87 23.29 15.90
CA HIS A 3 -4.51 23.04 17.20
C HIS A 3 -5.89 23.71 17.34
N LYS A 4 -6.01 24.99 16.95
CA LYS A 4 -7.23 25.79 17.15
C LYS A 4 -8.34 25.43 16.17
N HIS A 5 -8.00 25.08 14.94
CA HIS A 5 -8.98 24.95 13.84
C HIS A 5 -9.18 23.52 13.34
N ILE A 6 -8.27 22.60 13.65
CA ILE A 6 -8.36 21.20 13.20
C ILE A 6 -8.53 20.30 14.43
N THR A 7 -7.58 20.30 15.35
CA THR A 7 -7.59 19.38 16.50
C THR A 7 -8.72 19.67 17.48
N ARG A 8 -8.91 20.93 17.91
CA ARG A 8 -9.97 21.29 18.87
C ARG A 8 -11.38 20.98 18.35
N PRO A 9 -11.79 21.42 17.14
CA PRO A 9 -13.12 21.12 16.62
C PRO A 9 -13.35 19.62 16.38
N ALA A 10 -12.31 18.89 15.94
CA ALA A 10 -12.40 17.44 15.75
C ALA A 10 -12.60 16.71 17.08
N LEU A 11 -11.95 17.14 18.17
CA LEU A 11 -12.14 16.54 19.49
C LEU A 11 -13.51 16.86 20.11
N THR A 12 -14.10 18.02 19.79
CA THR A 12 -15.44 18.38 20.28
C THR A 12 -16.57 17.76 19.47
N ASN A 13 -16.34 17.46 18.18
CA ASN A 13 -17.33 16.87 17.27
C ASN A 13 -17.03 15.42 16.89
N ALA A 14 -16.00 14.80 17.45
CA ALA A 14 -15.70 13.40 17.19
C ALA A 14 -16.89 12.57 17.69
N ALA A 15 -17.69 12.06 16.74
CA ALA A 15 -18.11 10.68 16.87
C ALA A 15 -16.81 9.91 17.08
N MET A 16 -16.56 9.51 18.32
CA MET A 16 -15.42 8.67 18.65
C MET A 16 -15.38 7.51 17.64
N PRO A 17 -14.23 6.89 17.34
CA PRO A 17 -14.23 5.75 16.44
C PRO A 17 -15.18 4.64 16.91
N GLU A 18 -15.45 4.54 18.21
CA GLU A 18 -16.48 3.66 18.79
C GLU A 18 -17.93 4.16 18.64
N GLN A 19 -18.17 5.29 17.99
CA GLN A 19 -19.49 5.89 17.74
C GLN A 19 -19.77 6.01 16.24
N ASP A 20 -18.72 6.12 15.42
CA ASP A 20 -18.85 6.14 13.96
C ASP A 20 -19.07 4.71 13.42
N PRO A 21 -20.18 4.45 12.70
CA PRO A 21 -20.49 3.12 12.17
C PRO A 21 -19.47 2.63 11.14
N VAL A 22 -18.80 3.54 10.42
CA VAL A 22 -17.77 3.18 9.43
C VAL A 22 -16.52 2.68 10.14
N PHE A 23 -16.06 3.38 11.19
CA PHE A 23 -14.88 2.96 11.95
C PHE A 23 -15.13 1.69 12.77
N LYS A 24 -16.36 1.43 13.24
CA LYS A 24 -16.72 0.15 13.85
C LYS A 24 -16.58 -1.03 12.90
N LEU A 25 -16.98 -0.85 11.64
CA LEU A 25 -16.96 -1.91 10.64
C LEU A 25 -15.55 -2.11 10.05
N ALA A 26 -14.85 -1.03 9.76
CA ALA A 26 -13.54 -1.07 9.11
C ALA A 26 -12.37 -1.23 10.10
N GLY A 27 -12.59 -0.91 11.38
CA GLY A 27 -11.52 -0.72 12.35
C GLY A 27 -10.81 0.63 12.16
N VAL A 28 -10.10 1.06 13.21
CA VAL A 28 -9.38 2.34 13.23
C VAL A 28 -8.00 2.23 12.59
N ALA A 29 -7.43 1.03 12.64
CA ALA A 29 -6.12 0.72 12.09
C ALA A 29 -6.18 -0.64 11.38
N PRO A 30 -5.34 -0.85 10.36
CA PRO A 30 -5.20 -2.16 9.72
C PRO A 30 -4.76 -3.21 10.75
N ASP A 31 -5.16 -4.46 10.52
CA ASP A 31 -4.68 -5.59 11.30
C ASP A 31 -3.15 -5.66 11.30
N TYR A 32 -2.57 -6.11 12.41
CA TYR A 32 -1.12 -6.22 12.61
C TYR A 32 -0.47 -7.08 11.53
N ALA A 33 -1.13 -8.17 11.10
CA ALA A 33 -0.64 -9.02 10.01
C ALA A 33 -0.53 -8.24 8.69
N ALA A 34 -1.54 -7.45 8.34
CA ALA A 34 -1.52 -6.61 7.14
C ALA A 34 -0.40 -5.56 7.19
N LEU A 35 -0.12 -4.97 8.36
CA LEU A 35 1.01 -4.06 8.55
C LEU A 35 2.36 -4.76 8.40
N ALA A 36 2.49 -5.97 8.93
CA ALA A 36 3.72 -6.75 8.82
C ALA A 36 4.01 -7.15 7.36
N ASP A 37 2.98 -7.56 6.62
CA ASP A 37 3.11 -7.90 5.20
C ASP A 37 3.45 -6.67 4.36
N PHE A 38 2.80 -5.53 4.63
CA PHE A 38 3.12 -4.26 3.96
C PHE A 38 4.58 -3.86 4.15
N ARG A 39 5.12 -4.01 5.37
CA ARG A 39 6.53 -3.69 5.67
C ARG A 39 7.53 -4.57 4.93
N LYS A 40 7.12 -5.78 4.53
CA LYS A 40 7.95 -6.70 3.74
C LYS A 40 7.85 -6.42 2.24
N LEU A 41 6.91 -5.58 1.80
CA LEU A 41 6.77 -5.26 0.39
C LEU A 41 7.99 -4.50 -0.12
N PRO A 42 8.52 -4.86 -1.30
CA PRO A 42 9.57 -4.09 -1.94
C PRO A 42 9.09 -2.67 -2.24
N SER A 43 10.01 -1.72 -2.16
CA SER A 43 9.71 -0.33 -2.48
C SER A 43 9.20 -0.18 -3.93
N PRO A 44 8.44 0.87 -4.25
CA PRO A 44 7.97 1.11 -5.62
C PRO A 44 9.12 1.10 -6.65
N ALA A 45 10.29 1.64 -6.28
CA ALA A 45 11.48 1.60 -7.13
C ALA A 45 12.04 0.17 -7.32
N ALA A 46 12.01 -0.67 -6.26
CA ALA A 46 12.41 -2.06 -6.35
C ALA A 46 11.45 -2.87 -7.22
N LEU A 47 10.13 -2.65 -7.09
CA LEU A 47 9.11 -3.25 -7.96
C LEU A 47 9.32 -2.88 -9.44
N HIS A 48 9.60 -1.60 -9.72
CA HIS A 48 9.89 -1.16 -11.08
C HIS A 48 11.12 -1.87 -11.69
N LYS A 49 12.20 -2.01 -10.92
CA LYS A 49 13.40 -2.76 -11.35
C LYS A 49 13.12 -4.25 -11.55
N MET A 50 12.26 -4.84 -10.72
CA MET A 50 11.83 -6.24 -10.89
C MET A 50 11.05 -6.41 -12.19
N LYS A 51 10.09 -5.52 -12.48
CA LYS A 51 9.29 -5.56 -13.70
C LYS A 51 10.16 -5.46 -14.96
N ILE A 52 11.09 -4.50 -15.00
CA ILE A 52 12.02 -4.35 -16.13
C ILE A 52 12.87 -5.61 -16.35
N ARG A 53 13.32 -6.27 -15.27
CA ARG A 53 14.08 -7.51 -15.39
C ARG A 53 13.24 -8.63 -16.00
N GLN A 54 12.00 -8.80 -15.54
CA GLN A 54 11.07 -9.78 -16.10
C GLN A 54 10.81 -9.53 -17.58
N GLU A 55 10.52 -8.29 -17.98
CA GLU A 55 10.30 -7.93 -19.39
C GLU A 55 11.52 -8.24 -20.27
N ARG A 56 12.74 -7.99 -19.77
CA ARG A 56 13.98 -8.31 -20.48
C ARG A 56 14.20 -9.82 -20.61
N GLU A 57 13.96 -10.58 -19.55
CA GLU A 57 14.07 -12.04 -19.58
C GLU A 57 13.06 -12.67 -20.55
N GLU A 58 11.83 -12.16 -20.60
CA GLU A 58 10.82 -12.59 -21.56
C GLU A 58 11.23 -12.27 -22.99
N LEU A 59 11.76 -11.07 -23.25
CA LEU A 59 12.26 -10.69 -24.57
C LEU A 59 13.41 -11.62 -25.00
N GLN A 60 14.35 -11.91 -24.11
CA GLN A 60 15.46 -12.83 -24.39
C GLN A 60 14.98 -14.25 -24.68
N LYS A 61 13.99 -14.77 -23.93
CA LYS A 61 13.39 -16.08 -24.19
C LYS A 61 12.72 -16.12 -25.57
N ARG A 62 12.00 -15.07 -25.94
CA ARG A 62 11.37 -14.95 -27.27
C ARG A 62 12.41 -14.91 -28.38
N ASN A 63 13.49 -14.15 -28.20
CA ASN A 63 14.57 -14.06 -29.19
C ASN A 63 15.26 -15.42 -29.37
N ARG A 64 15.58 -16.14 -28.28
CA ARG A 64 16.14 -17.50 -28.37
C ARG A 64 15.21 -18.49 -29.07
N ALA A 65 13.91 -18.43 -28.77
CA ALA A 65 12.92 -19.27 -29.44
C ALA A 65 12.77 -18.95 -30.94
N ALA A 66 12.94 -17.67 -31.32
CA ALA A 66 12.93 -17.24 -32.72
C ALA A 66 14.23 -17.61 -33.47
N GLU A 67 15.36 -17.69 -32.76
CA GLU A 67 16.67 -18.09 -33.30
C GLU A 67 16.84 -19.61 -33.43
N GLY A 68 15.87 -20.41 -32.97
CA GLY A 68 15.81 -21.86 -33.24
C GLY A 68 16.93 -22.67 -32.60
N ILE A 69 17.42 -22.25 -31.42
CA ILE A 69 18.29 -23.06 -30.53
C ILE A 69 17.46 -23.63 -29.38
#